data_AF-A0A090QFD7-F1
#
_entry.id   AF-A0A090QFD7-F1
#
_cell.length_a   1.000
_cell.length_b   1.000
_cell.length_c   1.000
_cell.angle_alpha   90.00
_cell.angle_beta   90.00
_cell.angle_gamma   90.00
#
_symmetry.space_group_name_H-M   'P 1'
#
loop_
_entity.id
_entity.type
_entity.pdbx_description
1 polymer ?
#
loop_
_entity_poly.entity_id
_entity_poly.type
_entity_poly.pdbx_seq_one_letter_code
_entity_poly.pdbx_strand_id
1 'polypeptide(L)'
;MGINVPDTKKPLVKQVMAYPLDENATINGKNEPTLLRLIPLKTGGFKTEKLNAYGTIGIGVNTSDRQNGGNNQNGVYQIKTSFNGTPNFEICFDTYAFSETRYLNQMIDYEFFKEKKSRISKLFIPPGSPLSLYGNSINDGKLSLYEPGSNSSYHIEIKDYQNNTSKIVVDIINDQPPTELLAPDNDGLEYVSHSTTFNSKMGEI
;
A
#
# COMPACT_ATOMS: atom_id res chain seq x y z
N MET A 1 -32.18 14.35 -30.67
CA MET A 1 -32.20 14.39 -29.20
C MET A 1 -31.32 13.26 -28.70
N GLY A 2 -30.21 13.58 -28.04
CA GLY A 2 -29.26 12.59 -27.55
C GLY A 2 -29.81 11.91 -26.30
N ILE A 3 -29.99 10.60 -26.39
CA ILE A 3 -30.32 9.74 -25.25
C ILE A 3 -29.13 9.77 -24.28
N ASN A 4 -29.28 10.51 -23.18
CA ASN A 4 -28.35 10.47 -22.06
C ASN A 4 -28.65 9.19 -21.27
N VAL A 5 -27.95 8.11 -21.58
CA VAL A 5 -28.01 6.88 -20.79
C VAL A 5 -27.23 7.14 -19.51
N PRO A 6 -27.85 7.12 -18.31
CA PRO A 6 -27.13 7.28 -17.07
C PRO A 6 -26.13 6.13 -16.94
N ASP A 7 -24.85 6.45 -16.99
CA ASP A 7 -23.81 5.49 -16.64
C ASP A 7 -23.84 5.32 -15.11
N THR A 8 -24.07 4.09 -14.68
CA THR A 8 -24.37 3.71 -13.28
C THR A 8 -23.34 2.70 -12.77
N LYS A 9 -22.25 2.50 -13.51
CA LYS A 9 -21.27 1.45 -13.25
C LYS A 9 -20.20 1.93 -12.28
N LYS A 10 -20.34 1.52 -11.02
CA LYS A 10 -19.32 1.72 -9.96
C LYS A 10 -17.92 1.25 -10.39
N PRO A 11 -16.84 1.89 -9.89
CA PRO A 11 -15.46 1.45 -10.11
C PRO A 11 -15.26 -0.01 -9.73
N LEU A 12 -14.75 -0.83 -10.64
CA LEU A 12 -14.46 -2.23 -10.34
C LEU A 12 -13.16 -2.33 -9.53
N VAL A 13 -13.20 -3.04 -8.41
CA VAL A 13 -12.01 -3.36 -7.60
C VAL A 13 -11.54 -4.76 -7.98
N LYS A 14 -10.31 -4.88 -8.46
CA LYS A 14 -9.71 -6.15 -8.91
C LYS A 14 -8.93 -6.85 -7.81
N GLN A 15 -8.09 -6.10 -7.10
CA GLN A 15 -7.17 -6.64 -6.10
C GLN A 15 -6.97 -5.63 -4.98
N VAL A 16 -6.71 -6.14 -3.78
CA VAL A 16 -6.21 -5.39 -2.63
C VAL A 16 -4.91 -6.05 -2.19
N MET A 17 -3.92 -5.25 -1.83
CA MET A 17 -2.62 -5.73 -1.36
C MET A 17 -2.31 -5.08 -0.02
N ALA A 18 -1.72 -5.85 0.90
CA ALA A 18 -1.13 -5.35 2.12
C ALA A 18 0.39 -5.40 2.03
N TYR A 19 1.06 -4.40 2.58
CA TYR A 19 2.51 -4.23 2.55
C TYR A 19 3.03 -4.06 3.97
N PRO A 20 3.99 -4.87 4.45
CA PRO A 20 4.81 -4.48 5.58
C PRO A 20 5.72 -3.31 5.16
N LEU A 21 5.84 -2.28 5.99
CA LEU A 21 6.60 -1.05 5.67
C LEU A 21 7.78 -0.79 6.60
N ASP A 22 7.96 -1.62 7.63
CA ASP A 22 9.14 -1.60 8.50
C ASP A 22 9.68 -3.02 8.69
N GLU A 23 10.90 -3.16 9.22
CA GLU A 23 11.63 -4.43 9.35
C GLU A 23 10.91 -5.45 10.24
N ASN A 24 10.12 -4.99 11.21
CA ASN A 24 9.40 -5.83 12.16
C ASN A 24 7.92 -6.00 11.80
N ALA A 25 7.46 -5.31 10.75
CA ALA A 25 6.08 -5.39 10.32
C ALA A 25 5.81 -6.78 9.72
N THR A 26 4.66 -7.34 10.03
CA THR A 26 4.26 -8.61 9.44
C THR A 26 2.86 -8.56 8.93
N ILE A 27 2.65 -9.28 7.84
CA ILE A 27 1.36 -9.61 7.26
C ILE A 27 1.25 -11.14 7.32
N ASN A 28 0.28 -11.63 8.07
CA ASN A 28 0.08 -13.06 8.34
C ASN A 28 1.39 -13.75 8.80
N GLY A 29 2.14 -13.10 9.70
CA GLY A 29 3.38 -13.59 10.28
C GLY A 29 4.64 -13.45 9.40
N LYS A 30 4.56 -12.82 8.22
CA LYS A 30 5.70 -12.63 7.32
C LYS A 30 5.93 -11.16 6.96
N ASN A 31 7.19 -10.76 6.80
CA ASN A 31 7.56 -9.45 6.25
C ASN A 31 7.52 -9.48 4.71
N GLU A 32 6.35 -9.81 4.13
CA GLU A 32 6.17 -9.90 2.68
C GLU A 32 4.84 -9.27 2.23
N PRO A 33 4.80 -8.56 1.08
CA PRO A 33 3.55 -8.08 0.50
C PRO A 33 2.59 -9.23 0.19
N THR A 34 1.32 -9.07 0.58
CA THR A 34 0.31 -10.15 0.45
C THR A 34 -0.93 -9.64 -0.27
N LEU A 35 -1.36 -10.37 -1.31
CA LEU A 35 -2.66 -10.18 -1.94
C LEU A 35 -3.78 -10.62 -1.00
N LEU A 36 -4.78 -9.77 -0.82
CA LEU A 36 -5.97 -10.08 -0.03
C LEU A 36 -7.11 -10.50 -0.95
N ARG A 37 -7.73 -11.64 -0.63
CA ARG A 37 -8.91 -12.10 -1.37
C ARG A 37 -10.09 -11.17 -1.16
N LEU A 38 -10.63 -10.65 -2.26
CA LEU A 38 -11.84 -9.83 -2.27
C LEU A 38 -13.11 -10.69 -2.22
N ILE A 39 -14.04 -10.29 -1.37
CA ILE A 39 -15.34 -10.92 -1.15
C ILE A 39 -16.41 -9.86 -1.45
N PRO A 40 -17.18 -10.00 -2.55
CA PRO A 40 -18.29 -9.11 -2.85
C PRO A 40 -19.38 -9.17 -1.78
N LEU A 41 -19.94 -8.01 -1.42
CA LEU A 41 -21.06 -7.88 -0.49
C LEU A 41 -22.37 -7.68 -1.24
N LYS A 42 -23.47 -8.19 -0.68
CA LYS A 42 -24.82 -8.00 -1.25
C LYS A 42 -25.22 -6.52 -1.39
N THR A 43 -24.63 -5.64 -0.58
CA THR A 43 -24.83 -4.19 -0.59
C THR A 43 -24.07 -3.48 -1.73
N GLY A 44 -23.31 -4.22 -2.55
CA GLY A 44 -22.58 -3.69 -3.70
C GLY A 44 -21.21 -3.06 -3.37
N GLY A 45 -20.64 -3.40 -2.22
CA GLY A 45 -19.24 -3.14 -1.86
C GLY A 45 -18.44 -4.44 -1.76
N PHE A 46 -17.25 -4.36 -1.19
CA PHE A 46 -16.35 -5.49 -0.97
C PHE A 46 -15.88 -5.54 0.47
N LYS A 47 -15.52 -6.73 0.93
CA LYS A 47 -14.63 -6.90 2.07
C LYS A 47 -13.48 -7.80 1.68
N THR A 48 -12.36 -7.72 2.38
CA THR A 48 -11.31 -8.73 2.24
C THR A 48 -11.57 -9.92 3.14
N GLU A 49 -10.79 -10.99 2.98
CA GLU A 49 -10.55 -11.89 4.11
C GLU A 49 -9.88 -11.15 5.28
N LYS A 50 -9.95 -11.76 6.48
CA LYS A 50 -9.33 -11.19 7.66
C LYS A 50 -7.81 -11.15 7.48
N LEU A 51 -7.22 -10.05 7.90
CA LEU A 51 -5.78 -9.82 7.85
C LEU A 51 -5.22 -9.90 9.27
N ASN A 52 -4.23 -10.75 9.53
CA ASN A 52 -3.42 -10.62 10.75
C ASN A 52 -2.21 -9.76 10.41
N ALA A 53 -1.92 -8.74 11.20
CA ALA A 53 -0.78 -7.88 10.93
C ALA A 53 -0.23 -7.22 12.19
N TYR A 54 1.08 -6.98 12.20
CA TYR A 54 1.78 -6.24 13.25
C TYR A 54 2.69 -5.19 12.61
N GLY A 55 2.97 -4.10 13.32
CA GLY A 55 3.91 -3.06 12.89
C GLY A 55 3.30 -1.98 12.01
N THR A 56 4.13 -1.25 11.27
CA THR A 56 3.66 -0.28 10.27
C THR A 56 3.39 -0.97 8.95
N ILE A 57 2.15 -0.88 8.47
CA ILE A 57 1.73 -1.49 7.20
C ILE A 57 1.11 -0.46 6.26
N GLY A 58 1.12 -0.76 4.96
CA GLY A 58 0.44 -0.01 3.92
C GLY A 58 -0.59 -0.89 3.21
N ILE A 59 -1.61 -0.25 2.63
CA ILE A 59 -2.59 -0.93 1.77
C ILE A 59 -2.49 -0.35 0.36
N GLY A 60 -2.68 -1.20 -0.64
CA GLY A 60 -2.79 -0.82 -2.04
C GLY A 60 -4.02 -1.44 -2.69
N VAL A 61 -4.51 -0.80 -3.76
CA VAL A 61 -5.69 -1.24 -4.50
C VAL A 61 -5.44 -1.20 -6.00
N ASN A 62 -5.91 -2.23 -6.71
CA ASN A 62 -6.05 -2.19 -8.15
C ASN A 62 -7.52 -1.98 -8.50
N THR A 63 -7.79 -0.88 -9.19
CA THR A 63 -9.08 -0.57 -9.77
C THR A 63 -9.03 -0.80 -11.27
N SER A 64 -10.13 -1.30 -11.85
CA SER A 64 -10.20 -1.45 -13.30
C SER A 64 -10.42 -0.11 -13.97
N ASP A 65 -9.47 0.28 -14.79
CA ASP A 65 -9.71 1.15 -15.93
C ASP A 65 -10.54 0.35 -16.93
N ARG A 66 -11.82 0.70 -17.13
CA ARG A 66 -12.63 0.01 -18.14
C ARG A 66 -12.18 0.49 -19.50
N GLN A 67 -11.26 -0.26 -20.10
CA GLN A 67 -11.07 -0.28 -21.55
C GLN A 67 -12.40 -0.59 -22.23
N ASN A 68 -13.04 0.45 -22.74
CA ASN A 68 -14.00 0.37 -23.84
C ASN A 68 -13.95 1.70 -24.60
N GLY A 69 -12.95 1.85 -25.47
CA GLY A 69 -12.95 2.72 -26.67
C GLY A 69 -13.25 4.22 -26.54
N GLY A 70 -13.50 4.74 -25.35
CA GLY A 70 -13.69 6.17 -25.07
C GLY A 70 -12.42 6.77 -24.49
N ASN A 71 -12.17 8.03 -24.83
CA ASN A 71 -10.97 8.82 -24.48
C ASN A 71 -10.82 9.14 -22.97
N ASN A 72 -11.48 8.36 -22.10
CA ASN A 72 -11.69 8.64 -20.69
C ASN A 72 -10.90 7.61 -19.87
N GLN A 73 -9.58 7.59 -20.02
CA GLN A 73 -8.66 6.61 -19.40
C GLN A 73 -8.54 6.68 -17.86
N ASN A 74 -9.36 7.48 -17.18
CA ASN A 74 -9.21 7.76 -15.75
C ASN A 74 -10.54 7.53 -15.01
N GLY A 75 -10.98 6.28 -14.89
CA GLY A 75 -12.25 5.95 -14.20
C GLY A 75 -12.27 6.23 -12.69
N VAL A 76 -11.15 6.59 -12.06
CA VAL A 76 -11.09 6.95 -10.63
C VAL A 76 -10.81 8.44 -10.49
N TYR A 77 -11.73 9.12 -9.81
CA TYR A 77 -11.64 10.54 -9.49
C TYR A 77 -11.06 10.78 -8.09
N GLN A 78 -11.48 9.99 -7.10
CA GLN A 78 -11.06 10.19 -5.71
C GLN A 78 -10.97 8.86 -4.98
N ILE A 79 -9.95 8.72 -4.13
CA ILE A 79 -9.87 7.66 -3.13
C ILE A 79 -9.76 8.29 -1.76
N LYS A 80 -10.63 7.87 -0.84
CA LYS A 80 -10.61 8.25 0.57
C LYS A 80 -10.50 7.00 1.41
N THR A 81 -9.70 7.07 2.46
CA THR A 81 -9.57 5.98 3.41
C THR A 81 -9.80 6.44 4.83
N SER A 82 -10.27 5.54 5.67
CA SER A 82 -10.35 5.75 7.11
C SER A 82 -9.86 4.53 7.86
N PHE A 83 -9.21 4.77 8.99
CA PHE A 83 -8.70 3.77 9.90
C PHE A 83 -9.38 3.94 11.25
N ASN A 84 -10.09 2.90 11.71
CA ASN A 84 -10.89 2.92 12.94
C ASN A 84 -11.89 4.10 13.01
N GLY A 85 -12.45 4.47 11.85
CA GLY A 85 -13.42 5.57 11.71
C GLY A 85 -12.81 6.95 11.51
N THR A 86 -11.49 7.12 11.69
CA THR A 86 -10.79 8.38 11.48
C THR A 86 -10.27 8.47 10.04
N PRO A 87 -10.49 9.58 9.30
CA PRO A 87 -9.89 9.78 7.97
C PRO A 87 -8.37 9.61 8.01
N ASN A 88 -7.80 8.85 7.06
CA ASN A 88 -6.39 8.46 7.10
C ASN A 88 -5.59 8.84 5.85
N PHE A 89 -6.18 8.73 4.66
CA PHE A 89 -5.53 9.12 3.41
C PHE A 89 -6.58 9.57 2.40
N GLU A 90 -6.25 10.60 1.64
CA GLU A 90 -7.06 11.11 0.54
C GLU A 90 -6.17 11.38 -0.67
N ILE A 91 -6.67 11.02 -1.84
CA ILE A 91 -6.11 11.46 -3.11
C ILE A 91 -7.23 11.82 -4.09
N CYS A 92 -7.06 12.95 -4.78
CA CYS A 92 -7.96 13.43 -5.82
C CYS A 92 -7.22 13.47 -7.16
N PHE A 93 -7.90 13.13 -8.26
CA PHE A 93 -7.35 13.14 -9.62
C PHE A 93 -8.05 14.21 -10.48
N ASP A 94 -8.25 15.41 -9.93
CA ASP A 94 -8.96 16.51 -10.62
C ASP A 94 -8.08 17.23 -11.64
N THR A 95 -6.97 17.83 -11.21
CA THR A 95 -6.05 18.64 -12.01
C THR A 95 -4.66 18.61 -11.39
N TYR A 96 -3.69 18.01 -12.08
CA TYR A 96 -2.27 18.04 -11.72
C TYR A 96 -1.47 18.82 -12.77
N ALA A 97 -0.33 19.38 -12.36
CA ALA A 97 0.60 19.97 -13.30
C ALA A 97 1.23 18.87 -14.18
N PHE A 98 1.45 19.13 -15.47
CA PHE A 98 2.12 18.18 -16.37
C PHE A 98 3.50 17.75 -15.84
N SER A 99 4.18 18.62 -15.09
CA SER A 99 5.44 18.32 -14.39
C SER A 99 5.32 17.22 -13.33
N GLU A 100 4.12 16.99 -12.79
CA GLU A 100 3.84 16.00 -11.75
C GLU A 100 3.53 14.61 -12.33
N THR A 101 3.21 14.51 -13.63
CA THR A 101 2.82 13.24 -14.28
C THR A 101 3.91 12.17 -14.16
N ARG A 102 5.20 12.58 -14.19
CA ARG A 102 6.33 11.66 -13.99
C ARG A 102 6.36 11.01 -12.60
N TYR A 103 5.76 11.66 -11.60
CA TYR A 103 5.74 11.23 -10.20
C TYR A 103 4.53 10.38 -9.86
N LEU A 104 3.48 10.35 -10.70
CA LEU A 104 2.33 9.43 -10.55
C LEU A 104 2.76 7.97 -10.45
N ASN A 105 3.90 7.67 -11.05
CA ASN A 105 4.55 6.38 -10.99
C ASN A 105 4.93 5.97 -9.56
N GLN A 106 5.31 6.89 -8.68
CA GLN A 106 5.70 6.55 -7.32
C GLN A 106 4.56 5.92 -6.51
N MET A 107 3.32 6.21 -6.87
CA MET A 107 2.14 5.59 -6.28
C MET A 107 1.91 4.15 -6.73
N ILE A 108 2.49 3.73 -7.85
CA ILE A 108 2.31 2.40 -8.38
C ILE A 108 3.31 1.47 -7.70
N ASP A 109 2.86 0.29 -7.32
CA ASP A 109 3.75 -0.83 -7.07
C ASP A 109 4.40 -1.31 -8.38
N TYR A 110 5.59 -0.79 -8.65
CA TYR A 110 6.32 -1.06 -9.89
C TYR A 110 6.91 -2.46 -9.96
N GLU A 111 7.28 -3.04 -8.82
CA GLU A 111 7.81 -4.41 -8.76
C GLU A 111 6.71 -5.38 -9.16
N PHE A 112 5.55 -5.27 -8.51
CA PHE A 112 4.39 -6.09 -8.84
C PHE A 112 3.88 -5.84 -10.27
N PHE A 113 3.90 -4.58 -10.73
CA PHE A 113 3.50 -4.25 -12.10
C PHE A 113 4.43 -4.87 -13.15
N LYS A 114 5.75 -4.86 -12.95
CA LYS A 114 6.71 -5.44 -13.90
C LYS A 114 6.46 -6.92 -14.11
N GLU A 115 6.24 -7.65 -13.02
CA GLU A 115 6.05 -9.11 -13.01
C GLU A 115 4.66 -9.56 -13.46
N LYS A 116 3.61 -8.94 -12.91
CA LYS A 116 2.22 -9.41 -13.07
C LYS A 116 1.40 -8.58 -14.05
N LYS A 117 1.96 -7.47 -14.57
CA LYS A 117 1.24 -6.47 -15.40
C LYS A 117 -0.02 -5.94 -14.72
N SER A 118 -0.02 -5.92 -13.40
CA SER A 118 -1.12 -5.46 -12.56
C SER A 118 -0.73 -4.18 -11.83
N ARG A 119 -1.51 -3.12 -12.02
CA ARG A 119 -1.24 -1.79 -11.45
C ARG A 119 -1.92 -1.67 -10.09
N ILE A 120 -1.19 -1.95 -9.02
CA ILE A 120 -1.63 -1.64 -7.65
C ILE A 120 -1.25 -0.18 -7.33
N SER A 121 -2.23 0.64 -7.00
CA SER A 121 -2.01 1.99 -6.46
C SER A 121 -1.89 1.91 -4.94
N LYS A 122 -0.76 2.36 -4.40
CA LYS A 122 -0.50 2.50 -2.97
C LYS A 122 -1.41 3.58 -2.39
N LEU A 123 -2.04 3.26 -1.26
CA LEU A 123 -2.91 4.17 -0.49
C LEU A 123 -2.14 4.80 0.69
N PHE A 124 -0.85 4.99 0.48
CA PHE A 124 0.08 5.66 1.38
C PHE A 124 1.09 6.45 0.56
N ILE A 125 1.62 7.53 1.12
CA ILE A 125 2.52 8.46 0.45
C ILE A 125 3.95 7.91 0.53
N PRO A 126 4.60 7.65 -0.62
CA PRO A 126 6.02 7.29 -0.64
C PRO A 126 6.88 8.44 -0.08
N PRO A 127 7.98 8.13 0.64
CA PRO A 127 8.87 9.16 1.18
C PRO A 127 9.33 10.15 0.10
N GLY A 128 9.15 11.46 0.36
CA GLY A 128 9.59 12.52 -0.55
C GLY A 128 8.77 12.69 -1.83
N SER A 129 7.57 12.09 -1.92
CA SER A 129 6.70 12.28 -3.09
C SER A 129 6.23 13.74 -3.20
N PRO A 130 6.44 14.42 -4.34
CA PRO A 130 6.07 15.83 -4.52
C PRO A 130 4.66 16.03 -5.05
N LEU A 131 3.85 14.96 -5.17
CA LEU A 131 2.54 15.03 -5.81
C LEU A 131 1.56 15.90 -5.02
N SER A 132 1.01 16.93 -5.66
CA SER A 132 -0.06 17.77 -5.11
C SER A 132 -1.42 17.07 -5.01
N LEU A 133 -1.56 15.88 -5.61
CA LEU A 133 -2.82 15.12 -5.63
C LEU A 133 -3.22 14.57 -4.27
N TYR A 134 -2.27 14.42 -3.34
CA TYR A 134 -2.56 13.96 -2.00
C TYR A 134 -3.31 15.05 -1.23
N GLY A 135 -4.45 14.69 -0.68
CA GLY A 135 -5.20 15.51 0.26
C GLY A 135 -4.72 15.29 1.68
N ASN A 136 -5.67 15.25 2.61
CA ASN A 136 -5.38 15.00 4.02
C ASN A 136 -4.81 13.59 4.22
N SER A 137 -3.76 13.48 5.03
CA SER A 137 -3.22 12.20 5.46
C SER A 137 -2.81 12.21 6.93
N ILE A 138 -2.91 11.04 7.56
CA ILE A 138 -2.37 10.75 8.89
C ILE A 138 -1.31 9.67 8.70
N ASN A 139 -0.12 9.91 9.25
CA ASN A 139 1.03 9.00 9.10
C ASN A 139 1.28 8.59 7.64
N ASP A 140 1.17 9.55 6.70
CA ASP A 140 1.28 9.32 5.27
C ASP A 140 0.32 8.26 4.70
N GLY A 141 -0.80 7.97 5.35
CA GLY A 141 -1.72 6.88 4.97
C GLY A 141 -1.26 5.48 5.38
N LYS A 142 -0.18 5.39 6.16
CA LYS A 142 0.32 4.14 6.75
C LYS A 142 -0.48 3.82 8.02
N LEU A 143 -0.63 2.53 8.31
CA LEU A 143 -1.36 2.02 9.46
C LEU A 143 -0.39 1.54 10.53
N SER A 144 -0.60 1.96 11.78
CA SER A 144 0.22 1.56 12.91
C SER A 144 -0.52 0.52 13.76
N LEU A 145 -0.04 -0.73 13.74
CA LEU A 145 -0.67 -1.90 14.34
C LEU A 145 0.20 -2.50 15.45
N TYR A 146 0.46 -1.71 16.49
CA TYR A 146 1.37 -2.07 17.58
C TYR A 146 0.68 -2.60 18.84
N GLU A 147 -0.65 -2.56 18.93
CA GLU A 147 -1.43 -3.03 20.08
C GLU A 147 -2.00 -4.43 19.82
N PRO A 148 -1.39 -5.52 20.35
CA PRO A 148 -1.77 -6.88 19.99
C PRO A 148 -3.16 -7.26 20.52
N GLY A 149 -3.88 -8.08 19.76
CA GLY A 149 -5.22 -8.56 20.10
C GLY A 149 -6.35 -7.56 19.87
N SER A 150 -6.03 -6.31 19.51
CA SER A 150 -7.04 -5.33 19.10
C SER A 150 -7.55 -5.63 17.68
N ASN A 151 -8.81 -5.26 17.43
CA ASN A 151 -9.41 -5.34 16.10
C ASN A 151 -9.40 -3.95 15.49
N SER A 152 -8.80 -3.83 14.31
CA SER A 152 -8.79 -2.61 13.53
C SER A 152 -9.59 -2.78 12.24
N SER A 153 -10.17 -1.70 11.74
CA SER A 153 -10.92 -1.71 10.49
C SER A 153 -10.47 -0.57 9.59
N TYR A 154 -10.07 -0.93 8.38
CA TYR A 154 -9.65 0.01 7.34
C TYR A 154 -10.69 0.05 6.22
N HIS A 155 -11.21 1.25 5.94
CA HIS A 155 -12.20 1.47 4.90
C HIS A 155 -11.58 2.21 3.73
N ILE A 156 -11.92 1.78 2.51
CA ILE A 156 -11.51 2.44 1.28
C ILE A 156 -12.77 2.81 0.51
N GLU A 157 -12.92 4.08 0.17
CA GLU A 157 -13.99 4.62 -0.66
C GLU A 157 -13.40 5.14 -1.97
N ILE A 158 -13.84 4.58 -3.09
CA ILE A 158 -13.34 4.88 -4.44
C ILE A 158 -14.49 5.47 -5.24
N LYS A 159 -14.30 6.67 -5.77
CA LYS A 159 -15.28 7.40 -6.57
C LYS A 159 -14.79 7.59 -7.99
N ASP A 160 -15.69 7.46 -8.96
CA ASP A 160 -15.48 7.95 -10.33
C ASP A 160 -15.95 9.41 -10.48
N TYR A 161 -15.70 9.99 -11.67
CA TYR A 161 -16.14 11.36 -12.00
C TYR A 161 -17.67 11.54 -12.02
N GLN A 162 -18.44 10.45 -12.08
CA GLN A 162 -19.91 10.46 -12.06
C GLN A 162 -20.46 10.22 -10.64
N ASN A 163 -19.59 10.22 -9.62
CA ASN A 163 -19.89 9.94 -8.21
C ASN A 163 -20.35 8.50 -7.90
N ASN A 164 -20.20 7.54 -8.82
CA ASN A 164 -20.42 6.15 -8.48
C ASN A 164 -19.33 5.69 -7.50
N THR A 165 -19.75 5.07 -6.40
CA THR A 165 -18.87 4.75 -5.28
C THR A 165 -18.73 3.25 -5.07
N SER A 166 -17.49 2.78 -4.97
CA SER A 166 -17.13 1.43 -4.51
C SER A 166 -16.48 1.52 -3.13
N LYS A 167 -16.94 0.66 -2.21
CA LYS A 167 -16.44 0.60 -0.83
C LYS A 167 -15.77 -0.73 -0.57
N ILE A 168 -14.64 -0.71 0.12
CA ILE A 168 -13.89 -1.90 0.54
C ILE A 168 -13.68 -1.80 2.05
N VAL A 169 -13.90 -2.90 2.77
CA VAL A 169 -13.57 -3.04 4.19
C VAL A 169 -12.46 -4.07 4.34
N VAL A 170 -11.40 -3.71 5.06
CA VAL A 170 -10.31 -4.60 5.45
C VAL A 170 -10.39 -4.75 6.98
N ASP A 171 -10.75 -5.95 7.43
CA ASP A 171 -10.78 -6.31 8.85
C ASP A 171 -9.40 -6.81 9.25
N ILE A 172 -8.77 -6.14 10.22
CA ILE A 172 -7.40 -6.38 10.64
C ILE A 172 -7.39 -6.80 12.11
N ILE A 173 -6.75 -7.92 12.41
CA ILE A 173 -6.42 -8.34 13.77
C ILE A 173 -4.97 -7.97 13.99
N ASN A 174 -4.71 -7.16 15.02
CA ASN A 174 -3.36 -6.78 15.38
C ASN A 174 -2.66 -7.99 16.01
N ASP A 175 -1.64 -8.50 15.34
CA ASP A 175 -0.91 -9.70 15.75
C ASP A 175 0.13 -9.37 16.84
N GLN A 176 0.77 -10.41 17.38
CA GLN A 176 1.93 -10.23 18.26
C GLN A 176 3.16 -9.77 17.47
N PRO A 177 4.11 -9.06 18.11
CA PRO A 177 5.41 -8.81 17.52
C PRO A 177 6.10 -10.12 17.08
N PRO A 178 6.89 -10.09 15.99
CA PRO A 178 7.72 -11.24 15.60
C PRO A 178 8.60 -11.68 16.77
N THR A 179 8.64 -12.99 17.03
CA THR A 179 9.46 -13.55 18.12
C THR A 179 10.94 -13.60 17.77
N GLU A 180 11.26 -13.60 16.47
CA GLU A 180 12.62 -13.46 15.95
C GLU A 180 12.72 -12.08 15.30
N LEU A 181 13.57 -11.21 15.84
CA LEU A 181 14.00 -10.02 15.09
C LEU A 181 14.69 -10.54 13.84
N LEU A 182 14.18 -10.19 12.66
CA LEU A 182 14.94 -10.36 11.42
C LEU A 182 16.16 -9.43 11.57
N ALA A 183 17.26 -9.97 12.08
CA ALA A 183 18.54 -9.29 11.97
C ALA A 183 18.75 -9.07 10.47
N PRO A 184 19.07 -7.85 10.01
CA PRO A 184 19.45 -7.67 8.62
C PRO A 184 20.59 -8.65 8.33
N ASP A 185 20.46 -9.44 7.26
CA ASP A 185 21.54 -10.29 6.77
C ASP A 185 22.77 -9.40 6.52
N ASN A 186 23.66 -9.32 7.51
CA ASN A 186 24.93 -8.61 7.44
C ASN A 186 25.92 -9.46 6.64
N ASP A 187 25.58 -9.81 5.40
CA ASP A 187 26.40 -10.64 4.51
C ASP A 187 27.59 -9.86 3.92
N GLY A 188 28.24 -9.04 4.76
CA GLY A 188 29.34 -8.16 4.34
C GLY A 188 30.11 -7.46 5.45
N LEU A 189 29.90 -7.77 6.73
CA LEU A 189 30.71 -7.23 7.82
C LEU A 189 31.72 -8.28 8.31
N GLU A 190 32.92 -8.26 7.74
CA GLU A 190 34.07 -8.93 8.33
C GLU A 190 34.46 -8.20 9.64
N TYR A 191 34.21 -8.85 10.77
CA TYR A 191 34.72 -8.39 12.05
C TYR A 191 36.19 -8.80 12.19
N VAL A 192 37.11 -7.84 12.05
CA VAL A 192 38.53 -8.06 12.39
C VAL A 192 38.70 -8.00 13.91
N SER A 193 39.17 -9.08 14.52
CA SER A 193 39.45 -9.12 15.96
C SER A 193 40.71 -8.31 16.31
N HIS A 194 40.62 -7.49 17.36
CA HIS A 194 41.67 -6.53 17.74
C HIS A 194 42.85 -7.15 18.51
N SER A 195 43.10 -8.46 18.37
CA SER A 195 44.10 -9.17 19.16
C SER A 195 45.10 -9.96 18.30
N THR A 196 45.66 -9.33 17.28
CA THR A 196 46.93 -9.80 16.70
C THR A 196 48.02 -8.80 17.02
N THR A 197 48.72 -9.06 18.12
CA THR A 197 49.94 -8.36 18.52
C THR A 197 51.01 -8.57 17.44
N PHE A 198 51.47 -7.48 16.83
CA PHE A 198 52.68 -7.49 15.99
C PHE A 198 53.89 -7.79 16.89
N ASN A 199 54.36 -9.04 16.86
CA ASN A 199 55.71 -9.38 17.32
C ASN A 199 56.57 -9.71 16.10
N SER A 200 57.23 -8.69 15.54
CA SER A 200 58.33 -8.92 14.60
C SER A 200 59.59 -9.28 15.39
N LYS A 201 59.92 -10.57 15.44
CA LYS A 201 61.30 -11.02 15.61
C LYS A 201 61.91 -11.24 14.22
N MET A 202 62.88 -10.41 13.87
CA MET A 202 64.00 -10.75 12.96
C MET A 202 65.22 -10.22 13.71
N GLY A 203 66.23 -10.99 14.12
CA GLY A 203 66.83 -12.14 13.45
C GLY A 203 68.20 -11.67 12.94
N GLU A 204 69.21 -11.68 13.82
CA GLU A 204 70.63 -11.59 13.44
C GLU A 204 70.97 -12.75 12.50
N ILE A 205 71.62 -12.46 11.37
CA ILE A 205 73.04 -12.73 11.01
C ILE A 205 73.29 -12.09 9.64
#